data_AF-A0A7W0G3U7-F1
#
_entry.id   AF-A0A7W0G3U7-F1
#
_cell.length_a   1.000
_cell.length_b   1.000
_cell.length_c   1.000
_cell.angle_alpha   90.00
_cell.angle_beta   90.00
_cell.angle_gamma   90.00
#
_symmetry.space_group_name_H-M   'P 1'
#
loop_
_entity.id
_entity.type
_entity.pdbx_description
1 polymer ?
#
loop_
_entity_poly.entity_id
_entity_poly.type
_entity_poly.pdbx_seq_one_letter_code
_entity_poly.pdbx_strand_id
1 'polypeptide(L)'
;MIQLTTTEAIGKAIERARASKLFVQAIQWRQYRVTNRETCAQYTVDFFVRNGKRFGHCTCKAGMNNIACKHLSAAAGLHVMVAATRQPAKLAA
;
A
#
# COMPACT_ATOMS: atom_id res chain seq x y z
N MET A 1 12.66 -1.04 -0.84
CA MET A 1 11.59 -2.03 -1.02
C MET A 1 11.40 -2.79 0.29
N ILE A 2 10.17 -2.84 0.82
CA ILE A 2 9.84 -3.35 2.15
C ILE A 2 9.13 -4.68 2.01
N GLN A 3 9.61 -5.72 2.69
CA GLN A 3 8.93 -7.01 2.72
C GLN A 3 7.71 -6.94 3.66
N LEU A 4 6.54 -7.32 3.17
CA LEU A 4 5.28 -7.22 3.91
C LEU A 4 5.03 -8.45 4.78
N THR A 5 5.94 -8.74 5.72
CA THR A 5 5.86 -9.92 6.60
C THR A 5 5.81 -9.61 8.10
N THR A 6 6.15 -8.40 8.53
CA THR A 6 6.21 -8.04 9.94
C THR A 6 4.88 -7.50 10.46
N THR A 7 4.14 -8.33 11.20
CA THR A 7 2.80 -8.04 11.74
C THR A 7 2.77 -6.81 12.66
N GLU A 8 3.76 -6.61 13.53
CA GLU A 8 3.75 -5.48 14.48
C GLU A 8 4.02 -4.12 13.82
N ALA A 9 5.02 -4.05 12.93
CA ALA A 9 5.37 -2.82 12.22
C ALA A 9 4.25 -2.40 11.25
N ILE A 10 3.60 -3.39 10.62
CA ILE A 10 2.43 -3.16 9.76
C ILE A 10 1.23 -2.75 10.61
N GLY A 11 1.00 -3.38 11.77
CA GLY A 11 -0.09 -3.04 12.69
C GLY A 11 -0.04 -1.57 13.14
N LYS A 12 1.11 -1.12 13.63
CA LYS A 12 1.31 0.31 13.99
C LYS A 12 1.11 1.26 12.81
N ALA A 13 1.52 0.84 11.61
CA ALA A 13 1.33 1.64 10.40
C ALA A 13 -0.15 1.69 9.95
N ILE A 14 -0.92 0.63 10.18
CA ILE A 14 -2.38 0.59 9.95
C ILE A 14 -3.10 1.55 10.90
N GLU A 15 -2.78 1.52 12.19
CA GLU A 15 -3.39 2.45 13.16
C GLU A 15 -3.13 3.91 12.79
N ARG A 16 -1.89 4.24 12.40
CA ARG A 16 -1.53 5.57 11.91
C ARG A 16 -2.25 5.95 10.61
N ALA A 17 -2.50 4.98 9.74
CA ALA A 17 -3.25 5.20 8.51
C ALA A 17 -4.72 5.51 8.79
N ARG A 18 -5.34 4.79 9.74
CA ARG A 18 -6.73 5.03 10.18
C ARG A 18 -6.90 6.39 10.84
N ALA A 19 -5.91 6.81 11.64
CA ALA A 19 -5.94 8.11 12.32
C ALA A 19 -5.67 9.30 11.37
N SER A 20 -5.12 9.07 10.18
CA SER A 20 -4.78 10.13 9.23
C SER A 20 -5.86 10.26 8.13
N LYS A 21 -6.12 11.48 7.65
CA LYS A 21 -7.01 11.69 6.49
C LYS A 21 -6.31 11.39 5.15
N LEU A 22 -5.93 10.13 4.95
CA LEU A 22 -5.30 9.66 3.71
C LEU A 22 -6.36 9.33 2.65
N PHE A 23 -6.14 9.79 1.43
CA PHE A 23 -6.93 9.42 0.26
C PHE A 23 -6.08 8.60 -0.69
N VAL A 24 -6.52 7.39 -0.98
CA VAL A 24 -5.82 6.45 -1.87
C VAL A 24 -6.55 6.41 -3.21
N GLN A 25 -5.80 6.62 -4.29
CA GLN A 25 -6.27 6.52 -5.66
C GLN A 25 -5.47 5.42 -6.37
N ALA A 26 -6.16 4.53 -7.08
CA ALA A 26 -5.50 3.58 -7.99
C ALA A 26 -5.08 4.32 -9.25
N ILE A 27 -3.80 4.23 -9.61
CA ILE A 27 -3.27 4.82 -10.86
C ILE A 27 -3.19 3.75 -11.94
N GLN A 28 -2.56 2.63 -11.61
CA GLN A 28 -2.51 1.44 -12.46
C GLN A 28 -2.38 0.19 -11.58
N TRP A 29 -2.33 -0.99 -12.20
CA TRP A 29 -2.20 -2.23 -11.42
C TRP A 29 -0.95 -2.19 -10.55
N ARG A 30 -1.13 -2.46 -9.25
CA ARG A 30 -0.09 -2.40 -8.20
C ARG A 30 0.53 -1.03 -7.94
N GLN A 31 0.05 0.04 -8.56
CA GLN A 31 0.53 1.39 -8.31
C GLN A 31 -0.61 2.31 -7.85
N TYR A 32 -0.34 3.02 -6.77
CA TYR A 32 -1.31 3.86 -6.09
C TYR A 32 -0.72 5.22 -5.78
N ARG A 33 -1.58 6.24 -5.82
CA ARG A 33 -1.28 7.57 -5.30
C ARG A 33 -1.96 7.72 -3.96
N VAL A 34 -1.21 8.12 -2.95
CA VAL A 34 -1.72 8.40 -1.62
C VAL A 34 -1.55 9.90 -1.36
N THR A 35 -2.67 10.58 -1.16
CA THR A 35 -2.69 12.00 -0.81
C THR A 35 -3.02 12.14 0.66
N ASN A 36 -2.16 12.83 1.42
CA ASN A 36 -2.52 13.29 2.75
C ASN A 36 -3.38 14.55 2.61
N ARG A 37 -4.67 14.46 2.95
CA ARG A 37 -5.60 15.61 2.82
C ARG A 37 -5.31 16.74 3.80
N GLU A 38 -4.60 16.46 4.90
CA GLU A 38 -4.23 17.49 5.89
C GLU A 38 -3.10 18.39 5.39
N THR A 39 -2.11 17.79 4.71
CA THR A 39 -0.90 18.50 4.27
C THR A 39 -0.86 18.72 2.75
N CYS A 40 -1.87 18.25 2.02
CA CYS A 40 -1.90 18.15 0.55
C CYS A 40 -0.72 17.41 -0.08
N ALA A 41 0.07 16.68 0.71
CA ALA A 41 1.26 15.98 0.23
C ALA A 41 0.86 14.69 -0.51
N GLN A 42 1.51 14.42 -1.63
CA GLN A 42 1.25 13.24 -2.47
C GLN A 42 2.43 12.28 -2.45
N TYR A 43 2.12 11.00 -2.37
CA TYR A 43 3.11 9.92 -2.35
C TYR A 43 2.69 8.84 -3.34
N THR A 44 3.68 8.21 -3.96
CA THR A 44 3.47 7.04 -4.81
C THR A 44 3.76 5.79 -4.00
N VAL A 45 2.89 4.78 -4.14
CA VAL A 45 3.04 3.47 -3.53
C VAL A 45 2.98 2.41 -4.60
N ASP A 46 3.98 1.54 -4.64
CA ASP A 46 4.08 0.45 -5.59
C ASP A 46 4.15 -0.89 -4.83
N PHE A 47 3.43 -1.89 -5.33
CA PHE A 47 3.45 -3.26 -4.81
C PHE A 47 4.08 -4.22 -5.79
N PHE A 48 4.83 -5.20 -5.26
CA PHE A 48 5.56 -6.17 -6.06
C PHE A 48 5.46 -7.55 -5.44
N VAL A 49 5.57 -8.57 -6.28
CA VAL A 49 5.78 -9.95 -5.84
C VAL A 49 7.10 -10.42 -6.45
N ARG A 50 8.04 -10.86 -5.63
CA ARG A 50 9.34 -11.39 -6.05
C ARG A 50 9.63 -12.67 -5.28
N ASN A 51 9.97 -13.75 -5.97
CA ASN A 51 10.25 -15.07 -5.37
C ASN A 51 9.15 -15.51 -4.39
N GLY A 52 7.88 -15.36 -4.77
CA GLY A 52 6.72 -15.69 -3.92
C GLY A 52 6.48 -14.75 -2.73
N LYS A 53 7.40 -13.82 -2.44
CA LYS A 53 7.28 -12.85 -1.34
C LYS A 53 6.65 -11.55 -1.82
N ARG A 54 5.82 -10.95 -0.95
CA ARG A 54 5.13 -9.69 -1.21
C ARG A 54 5.94 -8.52 -0.68
N PHE A 55 6.10 -7.51 -1.51
CA PHE A 55 6.85 -6.30 -1.20
C PHE A 55 6.03 -5.06 -1.53
N GLY A 56 6.36 -3.95 -0.89
CA GLY A 56 5.89 -2.64 -1.29
C GLY A 56 6.98 -1.57 -1.19
N HIS A 57 6.78 -0.47 -1.87
CA HIS A 57 7.62 0.71 -1.82
C HIS A 57 6.75 1.96 -1.73
N CYS A 58 7.22 2.97 -1.00
CA CYS A 58 6.58 4.27 -0.94
C CYS A 58 7.64 5.37 -1.06
N THR A 59 7.31 6.45 -1.76
CA THR A 59 8.21 7.60 -1.95
C THR A 59 8.34 8.51 -0.73
N CYS A 60 7.66 8.22 0.38
CA CYS A 60 7.80 9.00 1.60
C CYS A 60 9.14 8.70 2.31
N LYS A 61 9.56 9.58 3.22
CA LYS A 61 10.82 9.43 3.97
C LYS A 61 10.98 8.05 4.63
N ALA A 62 9.94 7.52 5.25
CA ALA A 62 9.98 6.18 5.85
C ALA A 62 10.14 5.08 4.78
N GLY A 63 9.42 5.18 3.67
CA GLY A 63 9.49 4.22 2.57
C GLY A 63 10.84 4.19 1.86
N MET A 64 11.51 5.35 1.74
CA MET A 64 12.89 5.46 1.25
C MET A 64 13.90 4.78 2.18
N ASN A 65 13.64 4.80 3.49
CA ASN A 65 14.46 4.11 4.50
C ASN A 65 14.06 2.64 4.71
N ASN A 66 13.24 2.06 3.81
CA ASN A 66 12.74 0.68 3.92
C ASN A 66 11.94 0.40 5.21
N ILE A 67 11.21 1.41 5.70
CA ILE A 67 10.35 1.30 6.89
C ILE A 67 8.87 1.31 6.45
N ALA A 68 8.09 0.38 7.00
CA ALA A 68 6.64 0.32 6.78
C ALA A 68 5.99 1.63 7.21
N CYS A 69 5.30 2.30 6.28
CA CYS A 69 4.70 3.61 6.50
C CYS A 69 3.18 3.59 6.38
N LYS A 70 2.52 4.60 6.96
CA LYS A 70 1.06 4.72 6.92
C LYS A 70 0.48 4.76 5.49
N HIS A 71 1.19 5.38 4.54
CA HIS A 71 0.75 5.44 3.14
C HIS A 71 0.74 4.06 2.50
N LEU A 72 1.77 3.25 2.79
CA LEU A 72 1.90 1.90 2.26
C LEU A 72 0.81 0.98 2.84
N SER A 73 0.55 1.07 4.14
CA SER A 73 -0.55 0.34 4.78
C SER A 73 -1.93 0.75 4.26
N ALA A 74 -2.16 2.06 4.05
CA ALA A 74 -3.41 2.55 3.48
C ALA A 74 -3.64 1.99 2.06
N ALA A 75 -2.62 2.05 1.20
CA ALA A 75 -2.70 1.52 -0.16
C ALA A 75 -2.82 -0.02 -0.19
N ALA A 76 -2.28 -0.72 0.81
CA ALA A 76 -2.36 -2.18 0.87
C ALA A 76 -3.80 -2.68 1.01
N GLY A 77 -4.64 -1.97 1.80
CA GLY A 77 -6.06 -2.29 1.93
C GLY A 77 -6.81 -2.20 0.59
N LEU A 78 -6.61 -1.10 -0.14
CA LEU A 78 -7.18 -0.94 -1.47
C LEU A 78 -6.62 -1.97 -2.45
N HIS A 79 -5.32 -2.28 -2.37
CA HIS A 79 -4.70 -3.26 -3.25
C HIS A 79 -5.29 -4.67 -3.07
N VAL A 80 -5.50 -5.12 -1.84
CA VAL A 80 -6.12 -6.42 -1.55
C VAL A 80 -7.55 -6.47 -2.12
N MET A 81 -8.34 -5.41 -1.94
CA MET A 81 -9.68 -5.33 -2.53
C MET A 81 -9.64 -5.40 -4.06
N VAL A 82 -8.80 -4.59 -4.71
CA VAL A 82 -8.65 -4.60 -6.19
C VAL A 82 -8.09 -5.93 -6.70
N ALA A 83 -7.24 -6.60 -5.92
CA ALA A 83 -6.73 -7.93 -6.27
C ALA A 83 -7.84 -8.98 -6.18
N ALA A 84 -8.66 -8.94 -5.14
CA ALA A 84 -9.80 -9.83 -4.97
C ALA A 84 -10.83 -9.66 -6.10
N THR A 85 -11.14 -8.43 -6.52
CA THR A 85 -12.07 -8.18 -7.64
C THR A 85 -11.50 -8.59 -9.01
N ARG A 86 -10.19 -8.78 -9.14
CA ARG A 86 -9.56 -9.32 -10.35
C ARG A 86 -9.50 -10.85 -10.40
N GLN A 87 -9.67 -11.54 -9.27
CA GLN A 87 -9.74 -13.00 -9.21
C GLN A 87 -11.01 -13.64 -9.82
N PRO A 88 -12.23 -13.07 -9.76
CA PRO A 88 -13.42 -13.69 -10.33
C PRO A 88 -13.44 -13.79 -11.86
N ALA A 89 -12.52 -13.11 -12.57
CA ALA A 89 -12.38 -13.28 -14.03
C ALA A 89 -11.68 -14.60 -14.43
N LYS A 90 -11.16 -15.38 -13.48
CA LYS A 90 -10.44 -16.65 -13.74
C LYS A 90 -11.23 -17.93 -13.44
N LEU A 91 -12.45 -17.83 -12.90
CA LEU A 91 -13.30 -18.97 -12.54
C LEU A 91 -14.54 -19.14 -13.44
N ALA A 92 -14.66 -18.34 -14.49
CA ALA A 92 -15.75 -18.38 -15.46
C ALA A 92 -15.26 -18.76 -16.87
N ALA A 93 -14.38 -19.76 -16.96
CA ALA A 93 -13.93 -20.36 -18.21
C ALA A 93 -13.95 -21.88 -18.09
#